data_AF-A0A656HHT4-F1
#
_entry.id   AF-A0A656HHT4-F1
#
_cell.length_a   1.000
_cell.length_b   1.000
_cell.length_c   1.000
_cell.angle_alpha   90.00
_cell.angle_beta   90.00
_cell.angle_gamma   90.00
#
_symmetry.space_group_name_H-M   'P 1'
#
loop_
_entity.id
_entity.type
_entity.pdbx_description
1 polymer ?
#
loop_
_entity_poly.entity_id
_entity_poly.type
_entity_poly.pdbx_seq_one_letter_code
_entity_poly.pdbx_strand_id
1 'polypeptide(L)' 'MMDDPIVEEVRKHRQAHAAKYNNDLKAICEALKMREQQSSRKVVNRAPRLLLKKAS' A
#
# COMPACT_ATOMS: atom_id res chain seq x y z
N MET A 1 23.18 4.03 -9.61
CA MET A 1 21.77 3.63 -9.71
C MET A 1 21.41 3.69 -11.17
N MET A 2 20.75 2.69 -11.75
CA MET A 2 20.34 2.79 -13.16
C MET A 2 19.17 3.76 -13.23
N ASP A 3 19.31 4.79 -14.07
CA ASP A 3 18.26 5.76 -14.37
C ASP A 3 17.27 5.10 -15.34
N ASP A 4 16.44 4.21 -14.79
CA ASP A 4 15.36 3.57 -15.53
C ASP A 4 14.18 4.56 -15.66
N PRO A 5 13.75 4.89 -16.89
CA PRO A 5 12.66 5.85 -17.12
C PRO A 5 11.35 5.46 -16.42
N ILE A 6 11.06 4.16 -16.26
CA ILE A 6 9.86 3.67 -15.56
C ILE A 6 9.97 3.95 -14.06
N VAL A 7 11.15 3.73 -13.50
CA VAL A 7 11.39 4.00 -12.06
C VAL A 7 11.26 5.49 -11.77
N GLU A 8 11.78 6.35 -12.65
CA GLU A 8 11.66 7.80 -12.50
C GLU A 8 10.21 8.30 -12.56
N GLU A 9 9.40 7.74 -13.47
CA GLU A 9 7.97 8.05 -13.52
C GLU A 9 7.25 7.66 -12.21
N VAL A 10 7.50 6.44 -11.71
CA VAL A 10 6.92 5.97 -10.44
C VAL A 10 7.34 6.87 -9.27
N ARG A 11 8.60 7.32 -9.24
CA ARG A 11 9.10 8.25 -8.22
C ARG A 11 8.39 9.59 -8.27
N LYS A 12 8.23 10.19 -9.46
CA LYS A 12 7.50 11.45 -9.64
C LYS A 12 6.07 11.34 -9.12
N HIS A 13 5.37 10.27 -9.45
CA HIS A 13 4.01 10.04 -8.95
C HIS A 13 3.96 9.87 -7.42
N ARG A 14 4.91 9.12 -6.84
CA ARG A 14 5.00 8.96 -5.37
C ARG A 14 5.27 10.29 -4.67
N GLN A 15 6.20 11.08 -5.17
CA GLN A 15 6.52 12.41 -4.63
C GLN A 15 5.33 13.36 -4.71
N ALA A 16 4.68 13.44 -5.88
CA ALA A 16 3.49 14.25 -6.06
C ALA A 16 2.34 13.81 -5.13
N HIS A 17 2.19 12.52 -4.88
CA HIS A 17 1.19 12.01 -3.93
C HIS A 17 1.54 12.37 -2.48
N ALA A 18 2.79 12.16 -2.06
CA ALA A 18 3.24 12.47 -0.70
C ALA A 18 3.18 13.98 -0.39
N ALA A 19 3.51 14.83 -1.37
CA ALA A 19 3.43 16.28 -1.25
C ALA A 19 1.99 16.76 -0.94
N LYS A 20 0.95 16.09 -1.43
CA LYS A 20 -0.45 16.40 -1.09
C LYS A 20 -0.77 16.26 0.41
N TYR A 21 0.05 15.49 1.13
CA TYR A 21 -0.07 15.27 2.57
C TYR A 21 1.13 15.85 3.34
N ASN A 22 1.83 16.84 2.76
CA ASN A 22 3.02 17.46 3.35
C ASN A 22 4.13 16.46 3.71
N ASN A 23 4.22 15.34 2.99
CA ASN A 23 5.11 14.21 3.31
C ASN A 23 4.90 13.62 4.71
N ASP A 24 3.73 13.84 5.34
CA ASP A 24 3.38 13.20 6.60
C ASP A 24 2.81 11.80 6.35
N LEU A 25 3.57 10.79 6.78
CA LEU A 25 3.18 9.39 6.65
C LEU A 25 1.89 9.07 7.40
N LYS A 26 1.64 9.70 8.55
CA LYS A 26 0.40 9.47 9.33
C LYS A 26 -0.81 9.95 8.54
N ALA A 27 -0.73 11.16 7.98
CA ALA A 27 -1.80 11.74 7.16
C ALA A 27 -2.09 10.89 5.91
N ILE A 28 -1.05 10.35 5.25
CA ILE A 28 -1.22 9.43 4.12
C ILE A 28 -1.96 8.16 4.57
N CYS A 29 -1.55 7.55 5.69
CA CYS A 29 -2.20 6.35 6.22
C CYS A 29 -3.67 6.60 6.60
N GLU A 30 -3.98 7.74 7.21
CA GLU A 30 -5.35 8.11 7.55
C GLU A 30 -6.22 8.29 6.31
N ALA A 31 -5.71 8.97 5.28
CA ALA A 31 -6.42 9.13 4.01
C ALA A 31 -6.72 7.78 3.34
N LEU A 32 -5.78 6.83 3.39
CA LEU A 32 -5.99 5.48 2.87
C LEU A 32 -7.08 4.72 3.66
N LYS A 33 -7.09 4.83 4.99
CA LYS A 33 -8.14 4.24 5.84
C LYS A 33 -9.51 4.84 5.55
N MET A 34 -9.61 6.16 5.38
CA MET A 34 -10.87 6.81 5.02
C MET A 34 -11.38 6.32 3.66
N ARG A 35 -10.49 6.19 2.67
CA ARG A 35 -10.83 5.63 1.35
C ARG A 35 -11.29 4.18 1.44
N GLU A 36 -10.67 3.38 2.30
CA GLU A 36 -11.10 1.99 2.55
C GLU A 36 -12.51 1.95 3.14
N GLN A 37 -12.81 2.80 4.13
CA GLN A 37 -14.14 2.90 4.74
C GLN A 37 -15.23 3.33 3.76
N GLN A 38 -14.91 4.21 2.81
CA GLN A 38 -15.83 4.66 1.76
C GLN A 38 -16.02 3.63 0.64
N SER A 39 -15.15 2.63 0.55
CA SER A 39 -15.23 1.59 -0.47
C SER A 39 -16.36 0.62 -0.14
N SER A 40 -17.20 0.28 -1.11
CA SER A 40 -18.23 -0.77 -0.99
C SER A 40 -17.66 -2.20 -0.95
N ARG A 41 -16.33 -2.34 -0.91
CA ARG A 41 -15.64 -3.64 -0.91
C ARG A 41 -15.62 -4.24 0.48
N LYS A 42 -15.82 -5.55 0.57
CA LYS A 42 -15.70 -6.31 1.82
C LYS A 42 -14.23 -6.38 2.26
N VAL A 43 -13.94 -5.80 3.42
CA VAL A 43 -12.65 -6.01 4.11
C VAL A 43 -12.64 -7.42 4.70
N VAL A 44 -11.61 -8.21 4.40
CA VAL A 44 -11.45 -9.57 4.91
C VAL A 44 -10.11 -9.73 5.61
N ASN A 45 -10.14 -10.23 6.85
CA ASN A 45 -8.93 -10.69 7.53
C ASN A 45 -8.75 -12.19 7.25
N ARG A 46 -7.61 -12.58 6.68
CA ARG A 46 -7.31 -13.97 6.34
C ARG A 46 -6.33 -14.54 7.34
N ALA A 47 -6.72 -15.62 8.00
CA ALA A 47 -5.79 -16.39 8.83
C ALA A 47 -4.67 -16.97 7.94
N PRO A 48 -3.44 -17.13 8.48
CA PRO A 48 -2.35 -17.76 7.77
C PRO A 48 -2.74 -19.19 7.36
N ARG A 49 -2.28 -19.62 6.18
CA ARG A 49 -2.47 -20.99 5.72
C ARG A 49 -1.49 -21.90 6.46
N LEU A 50 -1.99 -22.76 7.34
CA LEU A 50 -1.16 -23.72 8.05
C LEU A 50 -0.63 -24.79 7.09
N LEU A 51 0.66 -25.10 7.19
CA LEU A 51 1.27 -26.24 6.51
C LEU A 51 0.99 -27.50 7.34
N LEU A 52 0.28 -28.47 6.76
CA LEU A 52 0.12 -29.79 7.38
C LEU A 52 1.47 -30.50 7.40
N LYS A 53 1.91 -30.99 8.56
CA LYS A 53 3.07 -31.89 8.63
C LYS A 53 2.75 -33.15 7.83
N LYS A 54 3.68 -33.58 6.97
CA LYS A 54 3.61 -34.91 6.35
C LYS A 54 3.51 -35.96 7.47
N ALA A 55 2.61 -36.92 7.31
CA ALA A 55 2.62 -38.12 8.15
C ALA A 55 3.97 -38.83 7.93
N SER A 56 4.65 -39.13 9.04
CA SER A 56 5.90 -39.89 9.09
C SER A 56 5.68 -41.34 8.66
#